data_AF-A0A4Y2BHF1-F1
#
_entry.id   AF-A0A4Y2BHF1-F1
#
_cell.length_a   1.000
_cell.length_b   1.000
_cell.length_c   1.000
_cell.angle_alpha   90.00
_cell.angle_beta   90.00
_cell.angle_gamma   90.00
#
_symmetry.space_group_name_H-M   'P 1'
#
loop_
_entity.id
_entity.type
_entity.pdbx_description
1 polymer ?
#
loop_
_entity_poly.entity_id
_entity_poly.type
_entity_poly.pdbx_seq_one_letter_code
_entity_poly.pdbx_strand_id
1 'polypeptide(L)'
;MLVRRNSKSGLTSIPIIAKRLYSDNLTREEVMNSQFVPALEDIASRRVALFLYNDPEISRLSECKPFEEPTTEWNDLVNEKVSKLFLPAPIQRRLLVTASSDCLWIARYNALHHKYSSICGDQCQCLERILLNCYLQPSDGLFNMLKFFDDLTRDQRIDLKFRFILACEFSITQKMVANIPLSVLRIHELWKQIDQNGRKDIMQDSPYEMKAYIELVLSLHEKIFEFFRDECCSDYVPVAM
;
A
#
# COMPACT_ATOMS: atom_id res chain seq x y z
N MET A 1 -3.85 59.61 -3.97
CA MET A 1 -3.84 58.69 -5.12
C MET A 1 -3.03 57.45 -4.71
N LEU A 2 -3.70 56.39 -4.25
CA LEU A 2 -3.07 55.16 -3.79
C LEU A 2 -3.86 53.97 -4.35
N VAL A 3 -3.21 53.23 -5.24
CA VAL A 3 -3.73 52.06 -5.95
C VAL A 3 -3.63 50.86 -5.01
N ARG A 4 -4.76 50.23 -4.68
CA ARG A 4 -4.80 48.90 -4.05
C ARG A 4 -4.45 47.83 -5.10
N ARG A 5 -3.34 47.12 -4.92
CA ARG A 5 -3.08 45.83 -5.59
C ARG A 5 -3.69 44.72 -4.75
N ASN A 6 -4.71 44.05 -5.30
CA ASN A 6 -5.14 42.73 -4.87
C ASN A 6 -4.26 41.68 -5.58
N SER A 7 -3.58 40.84 -4.81
CA SER A 7 -2.99 39.58 -5.30
C SER A 7 -3.73 38.42 -4.67
N LYS A 8 -4.72 37.87 -5.39
CA LYS A 8 -5.23 36.52 -5.18
C LYS A 8 -4.56 35.61 -6.21
N SER A 9 -3.71 34.71 -5.76
CA SER A 9 -3.15 33.58 -6.51
C SER A 9 -2.69 32.54 -5.48
N GLY A 10 -2.98 31.26 -5.56
CA GLY A 10 -3.79 30.47 -6.46
C GLY A 10 -4.04 29.13 -5.76
N LEU A 11 -5.29 28.66 -5.75
CA LEU A 11 -5.70 27.38 -5.16
C LEU A 11 -6.95 26.86 -5.92
N THR A 12 -6.93 26.93 -7.25
CA THR A 12 -8.09 26.58 -8.10
C THR A 12 -7.90 25.30 -8.92
N SER A 13 -6.84 24.53 -8.71
CA SER A 13 -6.53 23.35 -9.54
C SER A 13 -6.85 21.99 -8.89
N ILE A 14 -7.16 21.93 -7.59
CA ILE A 14 -7.42 20.66 -6.88
C ILE A 14 -8.79 20.04 -7.21
N PRO A 15 -9.92 20.80 -7.30
CA PRO A 15 -11.24 20.19 -7.50
C PRO A 15 -11.39 19.48 -8.87
N ILE A 16 -10.65 19.94 -9.88
CA ILE A 16 -10.73 19.40 -11.25
C ILE A 16 -10.06 18.02 -11.33
N ILE A 17 -9.01 17.77 -10.53
CA ILE A 17 -8.29 16.50 -10.52
C ILE A 17 -9.14 15.42 -9.81
N ALA A 18 -9.77 15.75 -8.68
CA ALA A 18 -10.66 14.84 -7.95
C ALA A 18 -11.88 14.42 -8.78
N LYS A 19 -12.50 15.37 -9.50
CA LYS A 19 -13.67 15.12 -10.35
C LYS A 19 -13.34 14.22 -11.56
N ARG A 20 -12.12 14.34 -12.11
CA ARG A 20 -11.65 13.49 -13.21
C ARG A 20 -11.38 12.05 -12.75
N LEU A 21 -10.76 11.91 -11.57
CA LEU A 21 -10.51 10.59 -10.96
C LEU A 21 -11.81 9.82 -10.65
N TYR A 22 -12.86 10.51 -10.20
CA TYR A 22 -14.17 9.86 -9.95
C TYR A 22 -14.93 9.49 -11.23
N SER A 23 -14.93 10.34 -12.26
CA SER A 23 -15.63 10.07 -13.53
C SER A 23 -14.98 8.96 -14.36
N ASP A 24 -13.65 8.84 -14.31
CA ASP A 24 -12.93 7.78 -15.01
C ASP A 24 -13.02 6.42 -14.29
N ASN A 25 -13.33 6.41 -12.98
CA ASN A 25 -13.54 5.17 -12.22
C ASN A 25 -14.92 4.55 -12.46
N LEU A 26 -15.97 5.36 -12.61
CA LEU A 26 -17.34 4.88 -12.87
C LEU A 26 -17.50 4.21 -14.25
N THR A 27 -16.71 4.62 -15.25
CA THR A 27 -16.72 3.98 -16.59
C THR A 27 -15.79 2.77 -16.70
N ARG A 28 -14.91 2.56 -15.70
CA ARG A 28 -13.97 1.42 -15.66
C ARG A 28 -14.50 0.21 -14.90
N GLU A 29 -15.43 0.41 -13.98
CA GLU A 29 -16.07 -0.68 -13.22
C GLU A 29 -16.89 -1.62 -14.14
N GLU A 30 -17.43 -1.13 -15.27
CA GLU A 30 -18.17 -1.97 -16.23
C GLU A 30 -17.26 -2.90 -17.08
N VAL A 31 -15.93 -2.72 -17.05
CA VAL A 31 -14.97 -3.57 -17.81
C VAL A 31 -14.27 -4.61 -16.91
N MET A 32 -14.44 -4.55 -15.58
CA MET A 32 -13.58 -5.27 -14.63
C MET A 32 -14.13 -6.60 -14.08
N ASN A 33 -15.08 -7.23 -14.76
CA ASN A 33 -15.53 -8.59 -14.41
C ASN A 33 -14.78 -9.71 -15.17
N SER A 34 -13.67 -9.43 -15.86
CA SER A 34 -12.75 -10.50 -16.26
C SER A 34 -11.84 -10.84 -15.08
N GLN A 35 -12.10 -11.96 -14.42
CA GLN A 35 -11.19 -12.50 -13.41
C GLN A 35 -9.83 -12.73 -14.10
N PHE A 36 -8.83 -11.90 -13.78
CA PHE A 36 -7.49 -12.02 -14.35
C PHE A 36 -6.94 -13.40 -13.97
N VAL A 37 -6.71 -14.25 -14.97
CA VAL A 37 -6.05 -15.55 -14.79
C VAL A 37 -4.57 -15.34 -15.07
N PRO A 38 -3.68 -15.46 -14.07
CA PRO A 38 -2.25 -15.30 -14.27
C PRO A 38 -1.73 -16.27 -15.35
N ALA A 39 -0.87 -15.80 -16.25
CA ALA A 39 -0.21 -16.71 -17.17
C ALA A 39 0.73 -17.66 -16.38
N LEU A 40 0.99 -18.85 -16.93
CA LEU A 40 1.91 -19.81 -16.31
C LEU A 40 3.29 -19.19 -16.05
N GLU A 41 3.75 -18.33 -16.96
CA GLU A 41 5.00 -17.58 -16.82
C GLU A 41 5.00 -16.65 -15.60
N ASP A 42 3.86 -16.01 -15.28
CA ASP A 42 3.77 -15.11 -14.13
C ASP A 42 3.81 -15.91 -12.81
N ILE A 43 3.10 -17.05 -12.78
CA ILE A 43 3.13 -17.97 -11.64
C ILE A 43 4.55 -18.51 -11.42
N ALA A 44 5.22 -18.92 -12.50
CA ALA A 44 6.59 -19.40 -12.43
C ALA A 44 7.55 -18.31 -11.95
N SER A 45 7.45 -17.10 -12.50
CA SER A 45 8.31 -15.96 -12.14
C SER A 45 8.19 -15.60 -10.66
N ARG A 46 6.97 -15.65 -10.12
CA ARG A 46 6.71 -15.43 -8.68
C ARG A 46 7.27 -16.51 -7.78
N ARG A 47 7.12 -17.77 -8.18
CA ARG A 47 7.73 -18.87 -7.43
C ARG A 47 9.23 -18.68 -7.37
N VAL A 48 9.85 -18.27 -8.48
CA VAL A 48 11.28 -17.95 -8.50
C VAL A 48 11.59 -16.74 -7.61
N ALA A 49 10.82 -15.67 -7.64
CA ALA A 49 11.00 -14.53 -6.72
C ALA A 49 10.90 -14.97 -5.24
N LEU A 50 9.92 -15.81 -4.89
CA LEU A 50 9.82 -16.37 -3.55
C LEU A 50 11.02 -17.26 -3.18
N PHE A 51 11.51 -18.07 -4.11
CA PHE A 51 12.74 -18.85 -3.91
C PHE A 51 13.96 -17.95 -3.71
N LEU A 52 14.06 -16.85 -4.47
CA LEU A 52 15.12 -15.87 -4.33
C LEU A 52 15.03 -15.14 -2.98
N TYR A 53 13.83 -14.82 -2.50
CA TYR A 53 13.67 -14.23 -1.17
C TYR A 53 14.22 -15.14 -0.06
N ASN A 54 14.00 -16.45 -0.17
CA ASN A 54 14.52 -17.43 0.78
C ASN A 54 16.04 -17.62 0.70
N ASP A 55 16.73 -16.96 -0.23
CA ASP A 55 18.19 -16.91 -0.27
C ASP A 55 18.72 -16.10 0.93
N PRO A 56 19.64 -16.65 1.74
CA PRO A 56 20.14 -15.97 2.93
C PRO A 56 20.78 -14.59 2.67
N GLU A 57 21.38 -14.38 1.50
CA GLU A 57 22.01 -13.10 1.14
C GLU A 57 20.94 -12.05 0.83
N ILE A 58 19.90 -12.44 0.10
CA ILE A 58 18.75 -11.56 -0.21
C ILE A 58 17.99 -11.23 1.08
N SER A 59 17.74 -12.23 1.92
CA SER A 59 17.05 -12.03 3.21
C SER A 59 17.82 -11.07 4.12
N ARG A 60 19.15 -11.13 4.18
CA ARG A 60 19.93 -10.20 5.02
C ARG A 60 19.84 -8.76 4.54
N LEU A 61 19.89 -8.53 3.23
CA LEU A 61 19.71 -7.18 2.67
C LEU A 61 18.30 -6.64 2.92
N SER A 62 17.32 -7.52 3.12
CA SER A 62 15.94 -7.15 3.46
C SER A 62 15.70 -6.74 4.91
N GLU A 63 16.66 -6.96 5.81
CA GLU A 63 16.56 -6.57 7.23
C GLU A 63 16.70 -5.05 7.43
N CYS A 64 17.10 -4.30 6.38
CA CYS A 64 17.17 -2.85 6.39
C CYS A 64 15.76 -2.23 6.30
N LYS A 65 15.61 -1.04 6.90
CA LYS A 65 14.35 -0.34 7.18
C LYS A 65 13.26 -0.56 6.12
N PRO A 66 12.03 -0.90 6.54
CA PRO A 66 10.94 -1.11 5.61
C PRO A 66 10.74 0.17 4.78
N PHE A 67 10.63 -0.02 3.47
CA PHE A 67 10.33 1.00 2.47
C PHE A 67 11.43 1.99 2.04
N GLU A 68 12.71 1.73 2.32
CA GLU A 68 13.78 2.43 1.61
C GLU A 68 13.82 2.01 0.12
N GLU A 69 14.20 2.92 -0.77
CA GLU A 69 14.44 2.61 -2.19
C GLU A 69 15.45 1.45 -2.28
N PRO A 70 15.26 0.49 -3.20
CA PRO A 70 16.20 -0.61 -3.36
C PRO A 70 17.59 -0.04 -3.63
N THR A 71 18.56 -0.49 -2.84
CA THR A 71 19.96 -0.08 -3.00
C THR A 71 20.52 -0.65 -4.31
N THR A 72 21.62 -0.08 -4.79
CA THR A 72 22.37 -0.68 -5.91
C THR A 72 22.75 -2.13 -5.61
N GLU A 73 23.16 -2.39 -4.36
CA GLU A 73 23.53 -3.72 -3.87
C GLU A 73 22.36 -4.72 -3.95
N TRP A 74 21.13 -4.30 -3.65
CA TRP A 74 19.93 -5.13 -3.83
C TRP A 74 19.75 -5.53 -5.29
N ASN A 75 19.83 -4.56 -6.21
CA ASN A 75 19.63 -4.81 -7.64
C ASN A 75 20.74 -5.70 -8.22
N ASP A 76 21.99 -5.48 -7.81
CA ASP A 76 23.13 -6.29 -8.23
C ASP A 76 22.99 -7.74 -7.76
N LEU A 77 22.57 -7.96 -6.51
CA LEU A 77 22.38 -9.30 -5.97
C LEU A 77 21.24 -10.05 -6.69
N VAL A 78 20.08 -9.42 -6.87
CA VAL A 78 18.96 -10.05 -7.59
C VAL A 78 19.36 -10.36 -9.04
N ASN A 79 20.06 -9.44 -9.70
CA ASN A 79 20.57 -9.65 -11.06
C ASN A 79 21.57 -10.82 -11.11
N GLU A 80 22.51 -10.90 -10.19
CA GLU A 80 23.46 -12.01 -10.09
C GLU A 80 22.72 -13.35 -9.97
N LYS A 81 21.73 -13.44 -9.07
CA LYS A 81 20.99 -14.69 -8.84
C LYS A 81 20.14 -15.08 -10.05
N VAL A 82 19.45 -14.13 -10.68
CA VAL A 82 18.67 -14.35 -11.91
C VAL A 82 19.56 -14.71 -13.10
N SER A 83 20.78 -14.17 -13.17
CA SER A 83 21.75 -14.45 -14.24
C SER A 83 22.15 -15.93 -14.28
N LYS A 84 22.23 -16.58 -13.11
CA LYS A 84 22.64 -17.99 -12.92
C LYS A 84 21.57 -19.02 -13.27
N LEU A 85 20.35 -18.58 -13.60
CA LEU A 85 19.24 -19.49 -13.94
C LEU A 85 19.29 -20.02 -15.39
N PHE A 86 20.27 -19.59 -16.19
CA PHE A 86 20.48 -20.03 -17.59
C PHE A 86 19.20 -19.99 -18.45
N LEU A 87 18.39 -18.95 -18.27
CA LEU A 87 17.13 -18.77 -18.99
C LEU A 87 17.35 -18.03 -20.32
N PRO A 88 16.46 -18.22 -21.32
CA PRO A 88 16.42 -17.36 -22.49
C PRO A 88 16.30 -15.88 -22.11
N ALA A 89 17.03 -15.01 -22.80
CA ALA A 89 17.12 -13.58 -22.48
C ALA A 89 15.76 -12.85 -22.31
N PRO A 90 14.69 -13.14 -23.08
CA PRO A 90 13.38 -12.54 -22.85
C PRO A 90 12.76 -12.93 -21.49
N ILE A 91 12.89 -14.21 -21.11
CA ILE A 91 12.37 -14.74 -19.84
C ILE A 91 13.20 -14.19 -18.68
N GLN A 92 14.52 -14.16 -18.83
CA GLN A 92 15.42 -13.64 -17.81
C GLN A 92 15.15 -12.15 -17.51
N ARG A 93 14.93 -11.32 -18.54
CA ARG A 93 14.56 -9.91 -18.35
C ARG A 93 13.26 -9.74 -17.60
N ARG A 94 12.22 -10.50 -17.97
CA ARG A 94 10.91 -10.44 -17.30
C ARG A 94 11.04 -10.88 -15.84
N LEU A 95 11.73 -11.99 -15.60
CA LEU A 95 11.99 -12.51 -14.27
C LEU A 95 12.77 -11.52 -13.42
N LEU A 96 13.78 -10.84 -13.98
CA LEU A 96 14.55 -9.83 -13.25
C LEU A 96 13.65 -8.69 -12.77
N VAL A 97 12.79 -8.15 -13.64
CA VAL A 97 11.83 -7.10 -13.28
C VAL A 97 10.90 -7.57 -12.16
N THR A 98 10.31 -8.76 -12.31
CA THR A 98 9.42 -9.33 -11.29
C THR A 98 10.14 -9.61 -9.98
N ALA A 99 11.29 -10.29 -10.01
CA ALA A 99 12.06 -10.62 -8.82
C ALA A 99 12.54 -9.36 -8.08
N SER A 100 13.04 -8.35 -8.78
CA SER A 100 13.48 -7.11 -8.14
C SER A 100 12.35 -6.40 -7.40
N SER A 101 11.13 -6.40 -7.95
CA SER A 101 9.96 -5.78 -7.31
C SER A 101 9.34 -6.67 -6.24
N ASP A 102 9.04 -7.92 -6.58
CA ASP A 102 8.31 -8.85 -5.71
C ASP A 102 9.17 -9.25 -4.51
N CYS A 103 10.45 -9.58 -4.69
CA CYS A 103 11.34 -9.88 -3.57
C CYS A 103 11.45 -8.69 -2.61
N LEU A 104 11.46 -7.46 -3.13
CA LEU A 104 11.56 -6.24 -2.31
C LEU A 104 10.29 -6.04 -1.50
N TRP A 105 9.13 -6.32 -2.10
CA TRP A 105 7.88 -6.26 -1.36
C TRP A 105 7.83 -7.33 -0.28
N ILE A 106 8.13 -8.58 -0.62
CA ILE A 106 8.17 -9.69 0.34
C ILE A 106 9.10 -9.35 1.53
N ALA A 107 10.29 -8.86 1.23
CA ALA A 107 11.26 -8.32 2.17
C ALA A 107 10.65 -7.29 3.14
N ARG A 108 10.02 -6.24 2.59
CA ARG A 108 9.38 -5.18 3.38
C ARG A 108 8.25 -5.73 4.26
N TYR A 109 7.44 -6.66 3.75
CA TYR A 109 6.38 -7.29 4.54
C TYR A 109 6.93 -8.11 5.69
N ASN A 110 7.97 -8.91 5.44
CA ASN A 110 8.56 -9.70 6.50
C ASN A 110 9.20 -8.81 7.58
N ALA A 111 9.91 -7.75 7.17
CA ALA A 111 10.49 -6.78 8.10
C ALA A 111 9.41 -6.11 8.97
N LEU A 112 8.29 -5.69 8.38
CA LEU A 112 7.16 -5.13 9.14
C LEU A 112 6.52 -6.14 10.06
N HIS A 113 6.31 -7.36 9.57
CA HIS A 113 5.73 -8.43 10.36
C HIS A 113 6.60 -8.74 11.59
N HIS A 114 7.92 -8.83 11.42
CA HIS A 114 8.86 -8.98 12.53
C HIS A 114 8.86 -7.78 13.48
N LYS A 115 8.89 -6.56 12.93
CA LYS A 115 8.83 -5.30 13.71
C LYS A 115 7.59 -5.22 14.60
N TYR A 116 6.46 -5.75 14.13
CA TYR A 116 5.17 -5.70 14.81
C TYR A 116 4.67 -7.07 15.31
N SER A 117 5.59 -8.02 15.48
CA SER A 117 5.30 -9.39 15.93
C SER A 117 4.56 -9.42 17.26
N SER A 118 4.94 -8.55 18.21
CA SER A 118 4.25 -8.43 19.50
C SER A 118 2.80 -7.98 19.39
N ILE A 119 2.45 -7.22 18.34
CA ILE A 119 1.09 -6.70 18.12
C ILE A 119 0.23 -7.69 17.34
N CYS A 120 0.83 -8.36 16.36
CA CYS A 120 0.14 -9.28 15.44
C CYS A 120 0.09 -10.73 15.96
N GLY A 121 0.89 -11.03 16.99
CA GLY A 121 1.07 -12.37 17.56
C GLY A 121 2.05 -13.22 16.76
N ASP A 122 2.86 -14.01 17.47
CA ASP A 122 3.95 -14.83 16.89
C ASP A 122 3.46 -15.98 15.98
N GLN A 123 2.15 -16.26 15.95
CA GLN A 123 1.55 -17.36 15.19
C GLN A 123 0.74 -16.91 13.97
N CYS A 124 0.83 -15.65 13.57
CA CYS A 124 -0.01 -15.15 12.48
C CYS A 124 0.48 -15.68 11.11
N GLN A 125 -0.46 -16.13 10.26
CA GLN A 125 -0.19 -16.65 8.92
C GLN A 125 -0.15 -15.56 7.83
N CYS A 126 -0.08 -14.28 8.21
CA CYS A 126 -0.20 -13.17 7.27
C CYS A 126 0.90 -13.20 6.22
N LEU A 127 2.14 -13.49 6.62
CA LEU A 127 3.28 -13.56 5.70
C LEU A 127 3.08 -14.67 4.66
N GLU A 128 2.82 -15.89 5.09
CA GLU A 128 2.57 -17.03 4.19
C GLU A 128 1.41 -16.71 3.21
N ARG A 129 0.36 -16.07 3.70
CA ARG A 129 -0.78 -15.69 2.86
C ARG A 129 -0.46 -14.59 1.86
N ILE A 130 0.32 -13.58 2.22
CA ILE A 130 0.76 -12.54 1.28
C ILE A 130 1.68 -13.15 0.21
N LEU A 131 2.55 -14.08 0.59
CA LEU A 131 3.44 -14.80 -0.33
C LEU A 131 2.66 -15.66 -1.34
N LEU A 132 1.54 -16.27 -0.90
CA LEU A 132 0.72 -17.16 -1.73
C LEU A 132 -0.33 -16.41 -2.57
N ASN A 133 -0.79 -15.24 -2.11
CA ASN A 133 -1.84 -14.49 -2.78
C ASN A 133 -1.25 -13.44 -3.72
N CYS A 134 -1.81 -13.42 -4.93
CA CYS A 134 -1.33 -12.71 -6.11
C CYS A 134 -1.40 -11.17 -6.03
N TYR A 135 -1.28 -10.55 -4.85
CA TYR A 135 -1.36 -9.11 -4.64
C TYR A 135 -0.42 -8.31 -5.55
N LEU A 136 0.74 -8.90 -5.87
CA LEU A 136 1.78 -8.32 -6.71
C LEU A 136 1.43 -8.34 -8.22
N GLN A 137 0.15 -8.37 -8.62
CA GLN A 137 -0.26 -8.33 -10.03
C GLN A 137 -1.23 -7.20 -10.35
N PRO A 138 -0.80 -6.26 -11.17
CA PRO A 138 -1.68 -5.48 -12.01
C PRO A 138 -1.83 -6.16 -13.38
N SER A 139 -2.99 -5.96 -14.00
CA SER A 139 -3.40 -6.55 -15.28
C SER A 139 -2.53 -6.12 -16.48
N ASP A 140 -1.66 -5.12 -16.29
CA ASP A 140 -0.76 -4.54 -17.30
C ASP A 140 0.73 -4.86 -17.05
N GLY A 141 1.05 -5.63 -16.00
CA GLY A 141 2.42 -5.98 -15.63
C GLY A 141 3.21 -4.87 -14.91
N LEU A 142 2.61 -3.71 -14.62
CA LEU A 142 3.26 -2.60 -13.90
C LEU A 142 2.76 -2.48 -12.46
N PHE A 143 3.55 -2.92 -11.48
CA PHE A 143 3.19 -2.91 -10.05
C PHE A 143 2.41 -1.63 -9.65
N ASN A 144 1.12 -1.79 -9.36
CA ASN A 144 0.25 -0.70 -8.94
C ASN A 144 0.19 -0.68 -7.41
N MET A 145 0.99 0.19 -6.82
CA MET A 145 1.11 0.32 -5.36
C MET A 145 -0.22 0.63 -4.66
N LEU A 146 -1.08 1.43 -5.28
CA LEU A 146 -2.39 1.79 -4.69
C LEU A 146 -3.36 0.61 -4.70
N LYS A 147 -3.43 -0.09 -5.83
CA LYS A 147 -4.26 -1.30 -5.96
C LYS A 147 -3.76 -2.40 -5.01
N PHE A 148 -2.45 -2.60 -4.98
CA PHE A 148 -1.81 -3.54 -4.07
C PHE A 148 -2.19 -3.28 -2.61
N PHE A 149 -2.10 -2.02 -2.19
CA PHE A 149 -2.49 -1.59 -0.87
C PHE A 149 -3.99 -1.81 -0.58
N ASP A 150 -4.85 -1.44 -1.52
CA ASP A 150 -6.29 -1.64 -1.39
C ASP A 150 -6.65 -3.12 -1.27
N ASP A 151 -6.11 -3.96 -2.15
CA ASP A 151 -6.31 -5.42 -2.13
C ASP A 151 -5.84 -6.03 -0.81
N LEU A 152 -4.67 -5.61 -0.33
CA LEU A 152 -4.11 -6.12 0.91
C LEU A 152 -4.90 -5.68 2.14
N THR A 153 -5.31 -4.41 2.23
CA THR A 153 -6.14 -3.95 3.35
C THR A 153 -7.54 -4.55 3.32
N ARG A 154 -8.02 -5.05 2.19
CA ARG A 154 -9.32 -5.74 2.04
C ARG A 154 -9.27 -7.23 2.32
N ASP A 155 -8.09 -7.86 2.33
CA ASP A 155 -8.01 -9.30 2.54
C ASP A 155 -8.34 -9.69 3.99
N GLN A 156 -9.54 -10.22 4.21
CA GLN A 156 -10.00 -10.70 5.51
C GLN A 156 -9.22 -11.92 6.02
N ARG A 157 -8.41 -12.54 5.17
CA ARG A 157 -7.51 -13.63 5.55
C ARG A 157 -6.24 -13.14 6.24
N ILE A 158 -5.95 -11.83 6.17
CA ILE A 158 -4.87 -11.17 6.89
C ILE A 158 -5.43 -10.60 8.20
N ASP A 159 -4.68 -10.77 9.28
CA ASP A 159 -5.03 -10.24 10.60
C ASP A 159 -5.39 -8.74 10.54
N LEU A 160 -6.45 -8.36 11.26
CA LEU A 160 -6.99 -7.01 11.20
C LEU A 160 -6.01 -5.96 11.76
N LYS A 161 -5.29 -6.27 12.86
CA LYS A 161 -4.29 -5.36 13.42
C LYS A 161 -3.13 -5.21 12.44
N PHE A 162 -2.70 -6.31 11.81
CA PHE A 162 -1.64 -6.25 10.81
C PHE A 162 -2.05 -5.43 9.58
N ARG A 163 -3.27 -5.62 9.07
CA ARG A 163 -3.80 -4.78 7.97
C ARG A 163 -3.80 -3.29 8.33
N PHE A 164 -4.17 -2.95 9.56
CA PHE A 164 -4.13 -1.58 10.05
C PHE A 164 -2.71 -1.02 10.14
N ILE A 165 -1.76 -1.79 10.69
CA ILE A 165 -0.35 -1.39 10.79
C ILE A 165 0.24 -1.15 9.40
N LEU A 166 -0.02 -2.06 8.46
CA LEU A 166 0.37 -1.88 7.05
C LEU A 166 -0.27 -0.63 6.47
N ALA A 167 -1.55 -0.37 6.79
CA ALA A 167 -2.24 0.82 6.34
C ALA A 167 -1.54 2.13 6.77
N CYS A 168 -1.10 2.17 8.03
CA CYS A 168 -0.38 3.30 8.59
C CYS A 168 1.04 3.44 8.03
N GLU A 169 1.83 2.37 7.98
CA GLU A 169 3.22 2.41 7.52
C GLU A 169 3.33 2.88 6.07
N PHE A 170 2.54 2.30 5.16
CA PHE A 170 2.53 2.74 3.76
C PHE A 170 2.18 4.22 3.63
N SER A 171 1.20 4.67 4.41
CA SER A 171 0.76 6.06 4.41
C SER A 171 1.83 7.03 4.90
N ILE A 172 2.58 6.65 5.94
CA ILE A 172 3.71 7.41 6.47
C ILE A 172 4.84 7.48 5.44
N THR A 173 5.24 6.34 4.86
CA THR A 173 6.34 6.28 3.90
C THR A 173 6.06 7.05 2.62
N GLN A 174 4.86 6.97 2.06
CA GLN A 174 4.55 7.59 0.78
C GLN A 174 4.59 9.13 0.79
N LYS A 175 4.90 9.77 1.94
CA LYS A 175 5.04 11.24 2.10
C LYS A 175 3.94 11.99 1.32
N MET A 176 2.72 11.51 1.50
CA MET A 176 1.43 12.12 1.18
C MET A 176 1.46 13.46 0.43
N VAL A 177 1.30 13.42 -0.91
CA VAL A 177 0.91 14.62 -1.68
C VAL A 177 -0.34 14.41 -2.55
N ALA A 178 -0.72 13.19 -2.92
CA ALA A 178 -1.84 12.99 -3.87
C ALA A 178 -3.07 12.21 -3.34
N ASN A 179 -2.94 11.29 -2.37
CA ASN A 179 -4.01 10.32 -2.01
C ASN A 179 -4.36 10.27 -0.51
N ILE A 180 -4.15 11.37 0.20
CA ILE A 180 -4.44 11.52 1.65
C ILE A 180 -5.87 11.09 2.01
N PRO A 181 -6.91 11.47 1.25
CA PRO A 181 -8.29 11.19 1.67
C PRO A 181 -8.64 9.70 1.73
N LEU A 182 -8.28 8.95 0.67
CA LEU A 182 -8.65 7.53 0.57
C LEU A 182 -7.92 6.67 1.61
N SER A 183 -6.64 6.94 1.84
CA SER A 183 -5.84 6.25 2.84
C SER A 183 -6.36 6.54 4.26
N VAL A 184 -6.67 7.80 4.59
CA VAL A 184 -7.24 8.18 5.89
C VAL A 184 -8.58 7.48 6.15
N LEU A 185 -9.49 7.48 5.17
CA LEU A 185 -10.77 6.78 5.28
C LEU A 185 -10.57 5.27 5.51
N ARG A 186 -9.65 4.64 4.77
CA ARG A 186 -9.37 3.21 4.90
C ARG A 186 -8.79 2.86 6.27
N ILE A 187 -7.83 3.63 6.75
CA ILE A 187 -7.21 3.44 8.07
C ILE A 187 -8.27 3.59 9.16
N HIS A 188 -9.11 4.61 9.07
CA HIS A 188 -10.16 4.83 10.05
C HIS A 188 -11.21 3.71 10.06
N GLU A 189 -11.56 3.17 8.90
CA GLU A 189 -12.47 2.02 8.81
C GLU A 189 -11.88 0.76 9.45
N LEU A 190 -10.60 0.47 9.18
CA LEU A 190 -9.89 -0.62 9.87
C LEU A 190 -9.84 -0.38 11.38
N TRP A 191 -9.56 0.85 11.83
CA TRP A 191 -9.52 1.20 13.25
C TRP A 191 -10.84 0.90 13.97
N LYS A 192 -11.97 1.25 13.34
CA LYS A 192 -13.31 0.99 13.89
C LYS A 192 -13.59 -0.50 14.09
N GLN A 193 -13.04 -1.36 13.24
CA GLN A 193 -13.23 -2.80 13.32
C GLN A 193 -12.37 -3.45 14.42
N ILE A 194 -11.27 -2.81 14.84
CA ILE A 194 -10.41 -3.31 15.92
C ILE A 194 -11.11 -3.06 17.26
N ASP A 195 -11.12 -4.06 18.15
CA ASP A 195 -11.67 -3.92 19.49
C ASP A 195 -10.84 -2.98 20.39
N GLN A 196 -11.37 -2.66 21.58
CA GLN A 196 -10.70 -1.72 22.49
C GLN A 196 -9.34 -2.22 22.98
N ASN A 197 -9.18 -3.53 23.18
CA ASN A 197 -7.91 -4.10 23.64
C ASN A 197 -6.88 -4.04 22.51
N GLY A 198 -7.25 -4.41 21.30
CA GLY A 198 -6.38 -4.33 20.12
C GLY A 198 -5.92 -2.91 19.82
N ARG A 199 -6.81 -1.91 19.97
CA ARG A 199 -6.43 -0.50 19.85
C ARG A 199 -5.44 -0.08 20.92
N LYS A 200 -5.62 -0.55 22.15
CA LYS A 200 -4.69 -0.29 23.27
C LYS A 200 -3.33 -0.91 22.99
N ASP A 201 -3.27 -2.17 22.55
CA ASP A 201 -2.02 -2.85 22.18
C ASP A 201 -1.27 -2.06 21.11
N ILE A 202 -1.98 -1.67 20.04
CA ILE A 202 -1.40 -0.84 18.96
C ILE A 202 -0.85 0.47 19.53
N MET A 203 -1.63 1.21 20.32
CA MET A 203 -1.18 2.50 20.87
C MET A 203 -0.06 2.34 21.90
N GLN A 204 0.05 1.21 22.57
CA GLN A 204 1.10 0.96 23.56
C GLN A 204 2.42 0.59 22.87
N ASP A 205 2.37 -0.35 21.92
CA ASP A 205 3.55 -1.04 21.39
C ASP A 205 4.03 -0.47 20.04
N SER A 206 3.28 0.43 19.42
CA SER A 206 3.73 1.08 18.17
C SER A 206 4.85 2.10 18.40
N PRO A 207 5.69 2.39 17.39
CA PRO A 207 6.61 3.52 17.41
C PRO A 207 5.89 4.86 17.55
N TYR A 208 6.59 5.88 18.06
CA TYR A 208 6.03 7.22 18.28
C TYR A 208 5.47 7.83 17.00
N GLU A 209 6.17 7.68 15.88
CA GLU A 209 5.74 8.20 14.57
C GLU A 209 4.40 7.62 14.14
N MET A 210 4.20 6.32 14.37
CA MET A 210 2.94 5.65 14.08
C MET A 210 1.83 6.14 14.99
N LYS A 211 2.07 6.32 16.30
CA LYS A 211 1.07 6.87 17.24
C LYS A 211 0.62 8.27 16.82
N ALA A 212 1.58 9.15 16.54
CA ALA A 212 1.30 10.51 16.08
C ALA A 212 0.51 10.51 14.76
N TYR A 213 0.83 9.60 13.85
CA TYR A 213 0.09 9.44 12.60
C TYR A 213 -1.35 8.92 12.82
N ILE A 214 -1.55 7.95 13.71
CA ILE A 214 -2.88 7.45 14.07
C ILE A 214 -3.72 8.58 14.65
N GLU A 215 -3.19 9.34 15.62
CA GLU A 215 -3.89 10.50 16.20
C GLU A 215 -4.26 11.54 15.14
N LEU A 216 -3.34 11.81 14.20
CA LEU A 216 -3.61 12.68 13.07
C LEU A 216 -4.76 12.15 12.22
N VAL A 217 -4.73 10.88 11.81
CA VAL A 217 -5.79 10.23 11.02
C VAL A 217 -7.14 10.34 11.73
N LEU A 218 -7.20 10.05 13.03
CA LEU A 218 -8.43 10.11 13.81
C LEU A 218 -8.98 11.55 13.90
N SER A 219 -8.11 12.56 14.04
CA SER A 219 -8.52 13.96 14.07
C SER A 219 -8.91 14.52 12.69
N LEU A 220 -8.29 14.01 11.62
CA LEU A 220 -8.56 14.43 10.25
C LEU A 220 -9.80 13.76 9.68
N HIS A 221 -10.17 12.56 10.11
CA HIS A 221 -11.32 11.84 9.56
C HIS A 221 -12.60 12.69 9.58
N GLU A 222 -12.88 13.39 10.68
CA GLU A 222 -14.05 14.27 10.78
C GLU A 222 -14.02 15.41 9.75
N LYS A 223 -12.86 16.07 9.62
CA LYS A 223 -12.64 17.19 8.69
C LYS A 223 -12.65 16.76 7.22
N ILE A 224 -12.04 15.61 6.92
CA ILE A 224 -12.03 15.01 5.58
C ILE A 224 -13.43 14.58 5.23
N PHE A 225 -14.15 13.94 6.16
CA PHE A 225 -15.55 13.56 5.92
C PHE A 225 -16.42 14.79 5.62
N GLU A 226 -16.25 15.90 6.33
CA GLU A 226 -16.94 17.16 6.01
C GLU A 226 -16.53 17.72 4.64
N PHE A 227 -15.23 17.75 4.32
CA PHE A 227 -14.75 18.24 3.03
C PHE A 227 -15.27 17.41 1.84
N PHE A 228 -15.26 16.09 1.96
CA PHE A 228 -15.77 15.19 0.93
C PHE A 228 -17.29 15.04 0.95
N ARG A 229 -17.98 15.38 2.05
CA ARG A 229 -19.44 15.41 2.08
C ARG A 229 -19.97 16.36 1.01
N ASP A 230 -19.35 17.53 0.88
CA ASP A 230 -19.76 18.56 -0.08
C ASP A 230 -19.38 18.20 -1.53
N GLU A 231 -18.30 17.42 -1.72
CA GLU A 231 -17.86 16.98 -3.06
C GLU A 231 -18.53 15.69 -3.56
N CYS A 232 -18.83 14.73 -2.66
CA CYS A 232 -19.36 13.41 -3.00
C CYS A 232 -20.89 13.34 -2.91
N CYS A 233 -21.56 14.26 -2.22
CA CYS A 233 -23.01 14.27 -2.10
C CYS A 233 -23.59 15.64 -2.52
N SER A 234 -23.80 15.86 -3.82
CA SER A 234 -24.56 17.03 -4.30
C SER A 234 -25.99 17.10 -3.77
N ASP A 235 -26.50 15.97 -3.28
CA ASP A 235 -27.89 15.79 -2.86
C ASP A 235 -28.05 15.61 -1.34
N TYR A 236 -26.98 15.80 -0.56
CA TYR A 236 -27.07 15.72 0.90
C TYR A 236 -27.77 16.96 1.46
N VAL A 237 -29.04 16.81 1.84
CA VAL A 237 -29.77 17.82 2.61
C VAL A 237 -29.46 17.58 4.10
N PRO A 238 -28.77 18.49 4.80
CA PRO A 238 -28.54 18.33 6.22
C PRO A 238 -29.88 18.28 6.95
N VAL A 239 -30.11 17.22 7.72
CA VAL A 239 -31.22 17.17 8.67
C VAL A 239 -30.85 18.15 9.79
N ALA A 240 -31.43 19.34 9.74
CA ALA A 240 -31.33 20.31 10.82
C ALA A 240 -31.92 19.69 12.10
N MET A 241 -31.14 19.68 13.18
CA MET A 241 -31.68 19.54 14.55
C MET A 241 -32.23 20.86 15.03
#